data_AF-A0A840G7B8-F1
#
_entry.id   AF-A0A840G7B8-F1
#
_cell.length_a   1.000
_cell.length_b   1.000
_cell.length_c   1.000
_cell.angle_alpha   90.00
_cell.angle_beta   90.00
_cell.angle_gamma   90.00
#
_symmetry.space_group_name_H-M   'P 1'
#
loop_
_entity.id
_entity.type
_entity.pdbx_description
1 polymer ?
#
loop_
_entity_poly.entity_id
_entity_poly.type
_entity_poly.pdbx_seq_one_letter_code
_entity_poly.pdbx_strand_id
1 'polypeptide(L)'
;MSARLVAALALLSLPALAHDLWLEKEGSTYALYQGHRHSAHAGAEVVPYDAGAVKAAICVDAAGKAKPLAPGKAYPAKFSGDCATLLSSFSTGYWSKTAWETKNLPKTGISGVVKSWYSEESLKYLDRWSEAGSRPVGSGLEITPTSNPLGLKAGDKLVVLVTDAGQPVAGVPVAYAGDTRGASGADGLVAIRLRQGGVQLIEASLETPLADGRADSAIRTASLQFEIAR
;
A
#
# COMPACT_ATOMS: atom_id res chain seq x y z
N MET A 1 -23.17 -46.35 -6.59
CA MET A 1 -23.27 -44.88 -6.56
C MET A 1 -22.29 -44.38 -5.51
N SER A 2 -21.14 -43.85 -5.92
CA SER A 2 -20.11 -43.37 -5.00
C SER A 2 -19.94 -41.87 -5.20
N ALA A 3 -20.60 -41.07 -4.37
CA ALA A 3 -20.43 -39.63 -4.36
C ALA A 3 -19.07 -39.30 -3.72
N ARG A 4 -18.11 -38.84 -4.54
CA ARG A 4 -16.85 -38.26 -4.05
C ARG A 4 -17.17 -36.85 -3.54
N LEU A 5 -17.12 -36.66 -2.23
CA LEU A 5 -17.11 -35.34 -1.63
C LEU A 5 -15.77 -34.66 -1.97
N VAL A 6 -15.79 -33.71 -2.91
CA VAL A 6 -14.68 -32.78 -3.11
C VAL A 6 -14.84 -31.69 -2.06
N ALA A 7 -14.08 -31.79 -0.96
CA ALA A 7 -13.99 -30.71 0.00
C ALA A 7 -13.21 -29.56 -0.65
N ALA A 8 -13.94 -28.54 -1.09
CA ALA A 8 -13.35 -27.28 -1.52
C ALA A 8 -12.74 -26.60 -0.29
N LEU A 9 -11.42 -26.69 -0.16
CA LEU A 9 -10.66 -25.99 0.87
C LEU A 9 -10.71 -24.50 0.53
N ALA A 10 -11.66 -23.77 1.13
CA ALA A 10 -11.67 -22.32 1.08
C ALA A 10 -10.38 -21.82 1.73
N LEU A 11 -9.45 -21.33 0.92
CA LEU A 11 -8.28 -20.58 1.37
C LEU A 11 -8.79 -19.32 2.07
N LEU A 12 -8.98 -19.40 3.38
CA LEU A 12 -9.16 -18.24 4.24
C LEU A 12 -7.86 -17.45 4.16
N SER A 13 -7.85 -16.42 3.31
CA SER A 13 -6.83 -15.38 3.31
C SER A 13 -6.87 -14.69 4.67
N LEU A 14 -6.01 -15.13 5.59
CA LEU A 14 -5.78 -14.42 6.85
C LEU A 14 -5.41 -12.97 6.50
N PRO A 15 -5.96 -11.98 7.23
CA PRO A 15 -5.55 -10.60 7.03
C PRO A 15 -4.04 -10.56 7.25
N ALA A 16 -3.30 -10.19 6.20
CA ALA A 16 -1.93 -9.80 6.37
C ALA A 16 -1.99 -8.58 7.31
N LEU A 17 -1.51 -8.75 8.55
CA LEU A 17 -1.32 -7.66 9.51
C LEU A 17 -0.16 -6.79 9.00
N ALA A 18 -0.37 -6.15 7.85
CA ALA A 18 0.45 -5.06 7.40
C ALA A 18 0.02 -3.85 8.21
N HIS A 19 1.01 -3.08 8.67
CA HIS A 19 0.74 -1.77 9.19
C HIS A 19 0.29 -0.85 8.05
N ASP A 20 -0.48 0.17 8.38
CA ASP A 20 -0.79 1.26 7.47
C ASP A 20 0.48 2.09 7.24
N LEU A 21 0.68 2.57 6.02
CA LEU A 21 1.69 3.58 5.70
C LEU A 21 0.98 4.89 5.37
N TRP A 22 1.33 6.00 6.06
CA TRP A 22 0.74 7.31 5.79
C TRP A 22 1.77 8.44 5.89
N LEU A 23 1.45 9.55 5.25
CA LEU A 23 2.19 10.80 5.31
C LEU A 23 1.43 11.82 6.16
N GLU A 24 2.16 12.57 6.97
CA GLU A 24 1.69 13.81 7.55
C GLU A 24 2.48 14.97 6.96
N LYS A 25 1.79 16.06 6.64
CA LYS A 25 2.38 17.22 5.99
C LYS A 25 2.37 18.43 6.91
N GLU A 26 3.52 19.09 7.02
CA GLU A 26 3.69 20.38 7.68
C GLU A 26 4.42 21.34 6.74
N GLY A 27 3.72 22.37 6.25
CA GLY A 27 4.23 23.27 5.23
C GLY A 27 4.57 22.52 3.94
N SER A 28 5.85 22.48 3.58
CA SER A 28 6.39 21.74 2.42
C SER A 28 7.18 20.48 2.83
N THR A 29 7.03 20.03 4.08
CA THR A 29 7.67 18.83 4.60
C THR A 29 6.63 17.73 4.80
N TYR A 30 6.96 16.52 4.36
CA TYR A 30 6.16 15.31 4.56
C TYR A 30 6.94 14.36 5.47
N ALA A 31 6.30 13.84 6.52
CA ALA A 31 6.84 12.83 7.40
C ALA A 31 6.10 11.51 7.16
N LEU A 32 6.84 10.44 6.88
CA LEU A 32 6.29 9.11 6.64
C LEU A 32 6.20 8.33 7.94
N TYR A 33 5.04 7.77 8.22
CA TYR A 33 4.76 6.97 9.40
C TYR A 33 4.19 5.61 9.01
N GLN A 34 4.36 4.66 9.93
CA GLN A 34 3.80 3.32 9.86
C GLN A 34 3.08 3.00 11.19
N GLY A 35 2.03 2.19 11.17
CA GLY A 35 1.25 1.82 12.36
C GLY A 35 -0.22 1.56 12.05
N HIS A 36 -1.12 1.79 13.02
CA HIS A 36 -2.57 1.53 12.88
C HIS A 36 -3.43 2.76 13.19
N ARG A 37 -2.91 3.97 12.93
CA ARG A 37 -3.61 5.22 13.24
C ARG A 37 -4.90 5.42 12.42
N HIS A 38 -4.91 4.94 11.17
CA HIS A 38 -5.97 5.20 10.20
C HIS A 38 -6.76 3.95 9.80
N SER A 39 -6.34 2.76 10.22
CA SER A 39 -7.10 1.52 10.13
C SER A 39 -7.97 1.25 11.36
N ALA A 40 -8.93 0.34 11.19
CA ALA A 40 -9.72 -0.20 12.29
C ALA A 40 -9.04 -1.39 12.99
N HIS A 41 -7.76 -1.64 12.69
CA HIS A 41 -7.02 -2.79 13.20
C HIS A 41 -6.42 -2.49 14.59
N ALA A 42 -6.37 -3.52 15.44
CA ALA A 42 -5.73 -3.39 16.74
C ALA A 42 -4.20 -3.39 16.59
N GLY A 43 -3.53 -2.48 17.28
CA GLY A 43 -2.07 -2.39 17.33
C GLY A 43 -1.60 -1.02 17.81
N ALA A 44 -0.30 -0.78 17.79
CA ALA A 44 0.24 0.54 18.11
C ALA A 44 -0.16 1.54 17.01
N GLU A 45 -0.63 2.72 17.40
CA GLU A 45 -0.97 3.78 16.44
C GLU A 45 0.22 4.13 15.56
N VAL A 46 1.43 4.14 16.14
CA VAL A 46 2.68 4.43 15.45
C VAL A 46 3.72 3.37 15.79
N VAL A 47 4.37 2.83 14.77
CA VAL A 47 5.41 1.82 14.82
C VAL A 47 6.69 2.39 14.19
N PRO A 48 7.76 2.61 14.97
CA PRO A 48 9.03 3.08 14.43
C PRO A 48 9.66 2.09 13.45
N TYR A 49 10.38 2.61 12.47
CA TYR A 49 11.10 1.84 11.46
C TYR A 49 12.50 2.44 11.19
N ASP A 50 13.40 1.64 10.61
CA ASP A 50 14.69 2.13 10.14
C ASP A 50 14.50 3.02 8.90
N ALA A 51 15.00 4.26 8.92
CA ALA A 51 14.78 5.21 7.81
C ALA A 51 15.26 4.70 6.44
N GLY A 52 16.23 3.77 6.41
CA GLY A 52 16.67 3.07 5.20
C GLY A 52 15.65 2.09 4.62
N ALA A 53 14.54 1.82 5.31
CA ALA A 53 13.38 1.13 4.75
C ALA A 53 12.68 1.95 3.65
N VAL A 54 12.78 3.28 3.67
CA VAL A 54 12.33 4.13 2.56
C VAL A 54 13.31 4.01 1.40
N LYS A 55 12.84 3.46 0.28
CA LYS A 55 13.70 3.15 -0.88
C LYS A 55 13.75 4.28 -1.90
N ALA A 56 12.64 4.98 -2.10
CA ALA A 56 12.54 6.08 -3.04
C ALA A 56 11.34 6.98 -2.71
N ALA A 57 11.38 8.19 -3.24
CA ALA A 57 10.22 9.06 -3.30
C ALA A 57 10.23 9.87 -4.61
N ILE A 58 9.06 10.06 -5.20
CA ILE A 58 8.83 10.84 -6.41
C ILE A 58 7.82 11.93 -6.10
N CYS A 59 8.25 13.18 -6.24
CA CYS A 59 7.41 14.36 -6.13
C CYS A 59 6.95 14.78 -7.52
N VAL A 60 5.63 14.87 -7.70
CA VAL A 60 5.02 15.44 -8.90
C VAL A 60 4.43 16.79 -8.52
N ASP A 61 4.87 17.85 -9.18
CA ASP A 61 4.36 19.21 -8.94
C ASP A 61 2.98 19.45 -9.59
N ALA A 62 2.43 20.66 -9.39
CA ALA A 62 1.13 21.03 -9.94
C ALA A 62 1.10 21.08 -11.48
N ALA A 63 2.26 21.23 -12.13
CA ALA A 63 2.40 21.19 -13.59
C ALA A 63 2.57 19.75 -14.11
N GLY A 64 2.63 18.74 -13.22
CA GLY A 64 2.82 17.35 -13.57
C GLY A 64 4.28 16.94 -13.77
N LYS A 65 5.25 17.79 -13.42
CA LYS A 65 6.67 17.46 -13.53
C LYS A 65 7.10 16.59 -12.34
N ALA A 66 7.61 15.41 -12.66
CA ALA A 66 8.15 14.48 -11.68
C ALA A 66 9.63 14.77 -11.38
N LYS A 67 10.01 14.68 -10.10
CA LYS A 67 11.40 14.68 -9.64
C LYS A 67 11.59 13.73 -8.46
N PRO A 68 12.74 13.05 -8.33
CA PRO A 68 13.04 12.28 -7.13
C PRO A 68 13.21 13.19 -5.91
N LEU A 69 12.82 12.71 -4.73
CA LEU A 69 13.16 13.31 -3.44
C LEU A 69 14.05 12.35 -2.65
N ALA A 70 15.05 12.91 -1.98
CA ALA A 70 15.86 12.14 -1.04
C ALA A 70 15.15 12.07 0.32
N PRO A 71 14.94 10.88 0.90
CA PRO A 71 14.46 10.76 2.27
C PRO A 71 15.53 11.23 3.27
N GLY A 72 15.07 11.86 4.35
CA GLY A 72 15.88 12.05 5.54
C GLY A 72 16.34 10.71 6.13
N LYS A 73 17.52 10.70 6.76
CA LYS A 73 18.15 9.48 7.31
C LYS A 73 17.72 9.14 8.74
N ALA A 74 16.79 9.89 9.31
CA ALA A 74 16.28 9.69 10.67
C ALA A 74 14.79 9.39 10.62
N TYR A 75 14.29 8.68 11.65
CA TYR A 75 12.88 8.42 11.82
C TYR A 75 12.15 9.63 12.48
N PRO A 76 10.92 9.96 12.06
CA PRO A 76 10.27 9.50 10.82
C PRO A 76 11.02 10.03 9.60
N ALA A 77 11.11 9.25 8.53
CA ALA A 77 11.74 9.72 7.30
C ALA A 77 10.97 10.94 6.77
N LYS A 78 11.70 12.03 6.52
CA LYS A 78 11.13 13.29 6.04
C LYS A 78 11.53 13.58 4.62
N PHE A 79 10.63 14.17 3.85
CA PHE A 79 10.86 14.68 2.50
C PHE A 79 10.51 16.16 2.47
N SER A 80 11.30 16.97 1.76
CA SER A 80 10.97 18.38 1.54
C SER A 80 10.70 18.66 0.07
N GLY A 81 9.55 19.25 -0.22
CA GLY A 81 9.14 19.60 -1.57
C GLY A 81 7.72 20.16 -1.66
N ASP A 82 7.44 20.91 -2.72
CA ASP A 82 6.09 21.32 -3.05
C ASP A 82 5.49 20.33 -4.06
N CYS A 83 4.85 19.28 -3.56
CA CYS A 83 4.32 18.17 -4.35
C CYS A 83 2.81 18.28 -4.39
N ALA A 84 2.22 18.23 -5.59
CA ALA A 84 0.80 17.96 -5.75
C ALA A 84 0.51 16.47 -5.48
N THR A 85 1.42 15.59 -5.91
CA THR A 85 1.40 14.16 -5.62
C THR A 85 2.78 13.71 -5.13
N LEU A 86 2.83 12.92 -4.08
CA LEU A 86 4.05 12.28 -3.58
C LEU A 86 3.85 10.77 -3.60
N LEU A 87 4.68 10.06 -4.36
CA LEU A 87 4.78 8.60 -4.27
C LEU A 87 6.00 8.24 -3.45
N SER A 88 5.86 7.39 -2.44
CA SER A 88 6.99 6.80 -1.70
C SER A 88 6.96 5.29 -1.81
N SER A 89 8.13 4.67 -1.93
CA SER A 89 8.30 3.22 -1.85
C SER A 89 9.05 2.85 -0.57
N PHE A 90 8.59 1.81 0.10
CA PHE A 90 9.06 1.35 1.39
C PHE A 90 9.28 -0.17 1.36
N SER A 91 10.29 -0.68 2.06
CA SER A 91 10.54 -2.12 2.15
C SER A 91 11.33 -2.44 3.41
N THR A 92 10.77 -3.33 4.22
CA THR A 92 11.46 -3.98 5.35
C THR A 92 12.23 -5.23 4.93
N GLY A 93 12.14 -5.64 3.66
CA GLY A 93 12.93 -6.74 3.12
C GLY A 93 12.32 -8.11 3.40
N TYR A 94 13.17 -9.09 3.70
CA TYR A 94 12.75 -10.49 3.84
C TYR A 94 12.25 -10.80 5.25
N TRP A 95 11.21 -11.62 5.31
CA TRP A 95 10.62 -12.10 6.54
C TRP A 95 10.40 -13.61 6.48
N SER A 96 10.56 -14.23 7.64
CA SER A 96 10.35 -15.67 7.83
C SER A 96 9.57 -15.90 9.11
N LYS A 97 8.48 -16.65 8.99
CA LYS A 97 7.65 -17.11 10.11
C LYS A 97 7.86 -18.59 10.34
N THR A 98 8.12 -18.96 11.59
CA THR A 98 8.12 -20.34 12.08
C THR A 98 6.90 -20.57 12.97
N ALA A 99 6.80 -21.75 13.59
CA ALA A 99 5.78 -22.01 14.61
C ALA A 99 5.91 -21.11 15.86
N TRP A 100 7.10 -20.54 16.10
CA TRP A 100 7.42 -19.87 17.36
C TRP A 100 7.60 -18.37 17.22
N GLU A 101 8.03 -17.90 16.05
CA GLU A 101 8.44 -16.52 15.87
C GLU A 101 8.30 -16.04 14.41
N THR A 102 8.35 -14.72 14.25
CA THR A 102 8.48 -14.04 12.97
C THR A 102 9.76 -13.21 13.00
N LYS A 103 10.67 -13.46 12.07
CA LYS A 103 11.98 -12.80 11.96
C LYS A 103 12.07 -12.01 10.67
N ASN A 104 12.63 -10.80 10.72
CA ASN A 104 12.95 -10.00 9.53
C ASN A 104 14.28 -10.48 8.91
N LEU A 105 14.29 -11.74 8.47
CA LEU A 105 15.41 -12.41 7.81
C LEU A 105 14.89 -13.31 6.67
N PRO A 106 15.71 -13.56 5.63
CA PRO A 106 15.39 -14.56 4.61
C PRO A 106 15.27 -15.96 5.21
N LYS A 107 14.55 -16.86 4.51
CA LYS A 107 14.31 -18.23 4.99
C LYS A 107 15.57 -19.10 5.01
N THR A 108 16.60 -18.70 4.25
CA THR A 108 17.86 -19.44 4.12
C THR A 108 18.53 -19.63 5.48
N GLY A 109 18.76 -20.88 5.88
CA GLY A 109 19.37 -21.22 7.16
C GLY A 109 18.42 -21.22 8.36
N ILE A 110 17.12 -20.95 8.17
CA ILE A 110 16.10 -21.05 9.22
C ILE A 110 15.35 -22.37 9.04
N SER A 111 15.37 -23.21 10.07
CA SER A 111 14.62 -24.48 10.07
C SER A 111 13.15 -24.25 10.45
N GLY A 112 12.24 -25.04 9.89
CA GLY A 112 10.82 -25.00 10.26
C GLY A 112 10.07 -23.73 9.82
N VAL A 113 10.51 -23.09 8.73
CA VAL A 113 9.77 -21.96 8.12
C VAL A 113 8.44 -22.46 7.56
N VAL A 114 7.34 -21.83 8.00
CA VAL A 114 5.98 -22.14 7.57
C VAL A 114 5.41 -21.10 6.60
N LYS A 115 5.94 -19.87 6.63
CA LYS A 115 5.68 -18.83 5.64
C LYS A 115 6.90 -17.92 5.54
N SER A 116 7.29 -17.52 4.33
CA SER A 116 8.33 -16.50 4.14
C SER A 116 7.97 -15.58 2.98
N TRP A 117 8.27 -14.30 3.13
CA TRP A 117 7.92 -13.28 2.14
C TRP A 117 8.98 -12.18 2.05
N TYR A 118 9.05 -11.53 0.89
CA TYR A 118 9.68 -10.21 0.73
C TYR A 118 8.60 -9.13 0.83
N SER A 119 8.83 -8.09 1.63
CA SER A 119 7.84 -7.04 1.92
C SER A 119 8.16 -5.75 1.18
N GLU A 120 7.25 -5.31 0.32
CA GLU A 120 7.32 -4.05 -0.42
C GLU A 120 6.01 -3.29 -0.27
N GLU A 121 6.11 -1.98 -0.10
CA GLU A 121 4.96 -1.11 0.13
C GLU A 121 5.11 0.17 -0.71
N SER A 122 4.01 0.72 -1.18
CA SER A 122 3.97 2.04 -1.81
C SER A 122 2.88 2.90 -1.19
N LEU A 123 3.12 4.21 -1.13
CA LEU A 123 2.14 5.20 -0.71
C LEU A 123 2.08 6.33 -1.73
N LYS A 124 0.91 6.51 -2.35
CA LYS A 124 0.58 7.67 -3.18
C LYS A 124 -0.25 8.65 -2.35
N TYR A 125 0.34 9.80 -2.04
CA TYR A 125 -0.31 10.89 -1.34
C TYR A 125 -0.70 12.02 -2.30
N LEU A 126 -1.93 12.51 -2.22
CA LEU A 126 -2.44 13.62 -3.02
C LEU A 126 -2.69 14.84 -2.12
N ASP A 127 -1.81 15.83 -2.23
CA ASP A 127 -1.96 17.12 -1.55
C ASP A 127 -2.91 18.04 -2.31
N ARG A 128 -2.78 18.04 -3.64
CA ARG A 128 -3.53 18.88 -4.57
C ARG A 128 -3.77 18.12 -5.86
N TRP A 129 -4.87 18.43 -6.54
CA TRP A 129 -5.16 17.80 -7.82
C TRP A 129 -4.30 18.38 -8.94
N SER A 130 -3.68 17.50 -9.71
CA SER A 130 -3.21 17.76 -11.07
C SER A 130 -3.57 16.55 -11.93
N GLU A 131 -3.66 16.74 -13.25
CA GLU A 131 -3.98 15.62 -14.16
C GLU A 131 -2.95 14.48 -14.06
N ALA A 132 -1.71 14.77 -13.66
CA ALA A 132 -0.70 13.74 -13.41
C ALA A 132 -1.06 12.82 -12.23
N GLY A 133 -1.83 13.31 -11.25
CA GLY A 133 -2.35 12.50 -10.14
C GLY A 133 -3.30 11.38 -10.59
N SER A 134 -3.88 11.48 -11.80
CA SER A 134 -4.73 10.46 -12.40
C SER A 134 -3.97 9.32 -13.11
N ARG A 135 -2.64 9.37 -13.09
CA ARG A 135 -1.77 8.40 -13.77
C ARG A 135 -0.85 7.70 -12.79
N PRO A 136 -0.51 6.42 -13.01
CA PRO A 136 0.55 5.76 -12.26
C PRO A 136 1.87 6.52 -12.37
N VAL A 137 2.60 6.63 -11.26
CA VAL A 137 3.88 7.36 -11.20
C VAL A 137 5.05 6.39 -11.00
N GLY A 138 4.83 5.29 -10.27
CA GLY A 138 5.83 4.30 -9.91
C GLY A 138 5.84 3.07 -10.80
N SER A 139 6.71 2.12 -10.42
CA SER A 139 6.87 0.82 -11.07
C SER A 139 6.47 -0.37 -10.19
N GLY A 140 6.00 -0.14 -8.96
CA GLY A 140 5.49 -1.20 -8.08
C GLY A 140 3.97 -1.32 -8.14
N LEU A 141 3.40 -2.01 -7.16
CA LEU A 141 1.96 -1.97 -6.92
C LEU A 141 1.56 -0.52 -6.58
N GLU A 142 0.53 0.02 -7.22
CA GLU A 142 0.07 1.40 -7.04
C GLU A 142 -1.46 1.47 -7.19
N ILE A 143 -2.10 2.29 -6.35
CA ILE A 143 -3.51 2.66 -6.48
C ILE A 143 -3.57 4.11 -6.97
N THR A 144 -4.23 4.33 -8.11
CA THR A 144 -4.36 5.64 -8.74
C THR A 144 -5.83 6.01 -8.91
N PRO A 145 -6.29 7.18 -8.44
CA PRO A 145 -7.66 7.61 -8.71
C PRO A 145 -7.82 7.97 -10.20
N THR A 146 -8.97 7.67 -10.79
CA THR A 146 -9.23 8.01 -12.20
C THR A 146 -9.78 9.43 -12.39
N SER A 147 -10.07 10.14 -11.30
CA SER A 147 -10.62 11.50 -11.28
C SER A 147 -10.24 12.20 -9.98
N ASN A 148 -10.41 13.53 -9.90
CA ASN A 148 -10.06 14.31 -8.71
C ASN A 148 -10.80 13.82 -7.44
N PRO A 149 -10.10 13.21 -6.46
CA PRO A 149 -10.76 12.69 -5.27
C PRO A 149 -10.96 13.76 -4.19
N LEU A 150 -10.25 14.89 -4.26
CA LEU A 150 -10.27 15.94 -3.23
C LEU A 150 -11.58 16.74 -3.19
N GLY A 151 -12.36 16.69 -4.27
CA GLY A 151 -13.68 17.30 -4.37
C GLY A 151 -14.84 16.38 -3.97
N LEU A 152 -14.56 15.14 -3.60
CA LEU A 152 -15.57 14.17 -3.19
C LEU A 152 -16.01 14.39 -1.75
N LYS A 153 -17.16 13.83 -1.37
CA LYS A 153 -17.65 13.76 0.01
C LYS A 153 -17.99 12.33 0.40
N ALA A 154 -18.24 12.11 1.70
CA ALA A 154 -18.78 10.85 2.19
C ALA A 154 -20.05 10.47 1.40
N GLY A 155 -20.14 9.20 1.00
CA GLY A 155 -21.21 8.63 0.17
C GLY A 155 -20.89 8.58 -1.33
N ASP A 156 -19.99 9.44 -1.81
CA ASP A 156 -19.56 9.44 -3.22
C ASP A 156 -18.72 8.19 -3.54
N LYS A 157 -18.63 7.85 -4.83
CA LYS A 157 -17.81 6.74 -5.33
C LYS A 157 -16.55 7.29 -5.97
N LEU A 158 -15.40 6.77 -5.55
CA LEU A 158 -14.12 6.96 -6.22
C LEU A 158 -13.80 5.70 -7.03
N VAL A 159 -13.53 5.86 -8.32
CA VAL A 159 -12.94 4.79 -9.13
C VAL A 159 -11.43 4.90 -9.05
N VAL A 160 -10.77 3.78 -8.77
CA VAL A 160 -9.32 3.67 -8.73
C VAL A 160 -8.85 2.60 -9.70
N LEU A 161 -7.68 2.83 -10.29
CA LEU A 161 -6.91 1.90 -11.07
C LEU A 161 -5.83 1.29 -10.17
N VAL A 162 -5.77 -0.05 -10.14
CA VAL A 162 -4.70 -0.81 -9.50
C VAL A 162 -3.73 -1.29 -10.57
N THR A 163 -2.46 -0.90 -10.44
CA THR A 163 -1.38 -1.32 -11.34
C THR A 163 -0.24 -1.98 -10.60
N ASP A 164 0.47 -2.92 -11.23
CA ASP A 164 1.77 -3.45 -10.80
C ASP A 164 2.71 -3.38 -12.01
N ALA A 165 3.94 -2.90 -11.83
CA ALA A 165 4.85 -2.62 -12.96
C ALA A 165 4.24 -1.73 -14.06
N GLY A 166 3.35 -0.81 -13.66
CA GLY A 166 2.65 0.10 -14.59
C GLY A 166 1.56 -0.57 -15.44
N GLN A 167 1.27 -1.86 -15.23
CA GLN A 167 0.21 -2.58 -15.93
C GLN A 167 -1.01 -2.79 -15.03
N PRO A 168 -2.25 -2.68 -15.54
CA PRO A 168 -3.44 -3.01 -14.77
C PRO A 168 -3.40 -4.45 -14.25
N VAL A 169 -3.79 -4.66 -12.99
CA VAL A 169 -3.84 -6.01 -12.40
C VAL A 169 -5.24 -6.31 -11.92
N ALA A 170 -5.77 -7.47 -12.32
CA ALA A 170 -7.08 -7.95 -11.95
C ALA A 170 -7.08 -8.75 -10.65
N GLY A 171 -8.23 -8.80 -9.99
CA GLY A 171 -8.47 -9.64 -8.81
C GLY A 171 -7.73 -9.18 -7.54
N VAL A 172 -7.13 -8.00 -7.53
CA VAL A 172 -6.44 -7.46 -6.35
C VAL A 172 -7.49 -6.96 -5.36
N PRO A 173 -7.57 -7.51 -4.13
CA PRO A 173 -8.47 -7.00 -3.11
C PRO A 173 -8.12 -5.56 -2.74
N VAL A 174 -9.13 -4.70 -2.68
CA VAL A 174 -8.99 -3.30 -2.27
C VAL A 174 -9.82 -3.07 -1.00
N ALA A 175 -9.13 -2.64 0.05
CA ALA A 175 -9.68 -2.35 1.37
C ALA A 175 -9.81 -0.85 1.61
N TYR A 176 -10.77 -0.49 2.45
CA TYR A 176 -10.99 0.88 2.90
C TYR A 176 -11.74 0.87 4.23
N ALA A 177 -11.21 1.60 5.20
CA ALA A 177 -11.69 1.62 6.58
C ALA A 177 -11.76 0.21 7.19
N GLY A 178 -10.66 -0.56 7.09
CA GLY A 178 -10.49 -1.86 7.74
C GLY A 178 -11.16 -3.07 7.06
N ASP A 179 -12.02 -2.87 6.06
CA ASP A 179 -12.64 -3.98 5.32
C ASP A 179 -12.31 -3.95 3.84
N THR A 180 -12.18 -5.14 3.23
CA THR A 180 -12.19 -5.31 1.78
C THR A 180 -13.53 -4.82 1.20
N ARG A 181 -13.49 -3.89 0.25
CA ARG A 181 -14.67 -3.29 -0.39
C ARG A 181 -14.92 -3.77 -1.81
N GLY A 182 -13.92 -4.36 -2.44
CA GLY A 182 -14.02 -4.95 -3.77
C GLY A 182 -12.69 -5.54 -4.21
N ALA A 183 -12.65 -6.04 -5.43
CA ALA A 183 -11.42 -6.44 -6.11
C ALA A 183 -11.35 -5.76 -7.48
N SER A 184 -10.14 -5.50 -7.97
CA SER A 184 -9.94 -4.91 -9.29
C SER A 184 -10.47 -5.81 -10.42
N GLY A 185 -11.06 -5.19 -11.43
CA GLY A 185 -11.54 -5.85 -12.64
C GLY A 185 -10.41 -6.24 -13.60
N ALA A 186 -10.76 -6.82 -14.75
CA ALA A 186 -9.80 -7.17 -15.80
C ALA A 186 -9.03 -5.95 -16.36
N ASP A 187 -9.61 -4.76 -16.23
CA ASP A 187 -9.05 -3.46 -16.58
C ASP A 187 -8.27 -2.81 -15.41
N GLY A 188 -8.12 -3.53 -14.29
CA GLY A 188 -7.50 -3.03 -13.06
C GLY A 188 -8.38 -2.06 -12.26
N LEU A 189 -9.63 -1.79 -12.68
CA LEU A 189 -10.48 -0.79 -12.04
C LEU A 189 -11.32 -1.38 -10.90
N VAL A 190 -11.54 -0.57 -9.87
CA VAL A 190 -12.53 -0.86 -8.81
C VAL A 190 -13.14 0.44 -8.30
N ALA A 191 -14.44 0.39 -7.97
CA ALA A 191 -15.15 1.52 -7.38
C ALA A 191 -15.25 1.37 -5.85
N ILE A 192 -14.74 2.36 -5.12
CA ILE A 192 -14.76 2.42 -3.66
C ILE A 192 -15.71 3.54 -3.23
N ARG A 193 -16.68 3.22 -2.36
CA ARG A 193 -17.55 4.23 -1.75
C ARG A 193 -16.87 4.80 -0.51
N LEU A 194 -16.64 6.10 -0.50
CA LEU A 194 -16.09 6.83 0.64
C LEU A 194 -17.15 6.91 1.74
N ARG A 195 -16.77 6.71 3.00
CA ARG A 195 -17.71 6.54 4.12
C ARG A 195 -17.63 7.64 5.16
N GLN A 196 -16.52 8.38 5.17
CA GLN A 196 -16.23 9.41 6.17
C GLN A 196 -15.47 10.56 5.53
N GLY A 197 -15.59 11.75 6.12
CA GLY A 197 -14.74 12.89 5.79
C GLY A 197 -13.33 12.79 6.40
N GLY A 198 -12.48 13.77 6.12
CA GLY A 198 -11.09 13.79 6.59
C GLY A 198 -10.18 12.87 5.78
N VAL A 199 -9.14 12.32 6.44
CA VAL A 199 -8.14 11.48 5.79
C VAL A 199 -8.77 10.19 5.26
N GLN A 200 -8.49 9.93 3.99
CA GLN A 200 -8.86 8.71 3.27
C GLN A 200 -7.61 7.87 3.10
N LEU A 201 -7.70 6.59 3.43
CA LEU A 201 -6.65 5.60 3.20
C LEU A 201 -7.27 4.37 2.53
N ILE A 202 -6.97 4.18 1.26
CA ILE A 202 -7.43 3.04 0.45
C ILE A 202 -6.23 2.15 0.18
N GLU A 203 -6.38 0.85 0.37
CA GLU A 203 -5.25 -0.08 0.41
C GLU A 203 -5.49 -1.29 -0.48
N ALA A 204 -4.42 -1.82 -1.07
CA ALA A 204 -4.44 -3.00 -1.91
C ALA A 204 -3.24 -3.87 -1.58
N SER A 205 -3.39 -5.19 -1.66
CA SER A 205 -2.30 -6.13 -1.42
C SER A 205 -2.27 -7.21 -2.49
N LEU A 206 -1.07 -7.49 -3.00
CA LEU A 206 -0.79 -8.49 -4.01
C LEU A 206 0.34 -9.39 -3.50
N GLU A 207 0.03 -10.68 -3.34
CA GLU A 207 1.02 -11.72 -3.04
C GLU A 207 1.33 -12.51 -4.31
N THR A 208 2.62 -12.56 -4.69
CA THR A 208 3.09 -13.33 -5.85
C THR A 208 4.19 -14.31 -5.44
N PRO A 209 4.30 -15.50 -6.06
CA PRO A 209 5.42 -16.40 -5.81
C PRO A 209 6.78 -15.73 -6.06
N LEU A 210 7.78 -16.07 -5.25
CA LEU A 210 9.15 -15.60 -5.42
C LEU A 210 10.09 -16.80 -5.60
N ALA A 211 10.93 -16.75 -6.65
CA ALA A 211 11.79 -17.85 -7.04
C ALA A 211 13.28 -17.61 -6.72
N ASP A 212 13.60 -16.61 -5.91
CA ASP A 212 14.99 -16.23 -5.58
C ASP A 212 15.63 -17.10 -4.49
N GLY A 213 14.88 -18.05 -3.93
CA GLY A 213 15.30 -18.95 -2.86
C GLY A 213 15.35 -18.33 -1.46
N ARG A 214 15.10 -17.02 -1.32
CA ARG A 214 15.19 -16.30 -0.03
C ARG A 214 13.85 -16.14 0.67
N ALA A 215 12.75 -16.22 -0.07
CA ALA A 215 11.39 -16.31 0.45
C ALA A 215 10.50 -17.12 -0.51
N ASP A 216 9.29 -17.46 -0.09
CA ASP A 216 8.29 -18.19 -0.90
C ASP A 216 7.46 -17.23 -1.76
N SER A 217 7.22 -16.02 -1.27
CA SER A 217 6.44 -15.00 -1.97
C SER A 217 7.05 -13.60 -1.83
N ALA A 218 6.57 -12.69 -2.67
CA ALA A 218 6.67 -11.25 -2.45
C ALA A 218 5.26 -10.73 -2.14
N ILE A 219 5.14 -9.95 -1.07
CA ILE A 219 3.92 -9.25 -0.68
C ILE A 219 4.14 -7.78 -0.99
N ARG A 220 3.39 -7.28 -1.97
CA ARG A 220 3.33 -5.86 -2.34
C ARG A 220 2.06 -5.26 -1.75
N THR A 221 2.18 -4.17 -1.02
CA THR A 221 1.04 -3.34 -0.58
C THR A 221 1.11 -1.97 -1.25
N ALA A 222 -0.05 -1.38 -1.49
CA ALA A 222 -0.15 -0.03 -2.02
C ALA A 222 -1.23 0.72 -1.25
N SER A 223 -0.95 1.96 -0.87
CA SER A 223 -1.87 2.85 -0.19
C SER A 223 -2.08 4.12 -1.02
N LEU A 224 -3.33 4.52 -1.19
CA LEU A 224 -3.72 5.82 -1.72
C LEU A 224 -4.24 6.68 -0.56
N GLN A 225 -3.57 7.80 -0.32
CA GLN A 225 -3.92 8.75 0.73
C GLN A 225 -4.30 10.11 0.14
N PHE A 226 -5.41 10.66 0.63
CA PHE A 226 -5.88 12.01 0.32
C PHE A 226 -6.83 12.47 1.42
N GLU A 227 -7.23 13.75 1.41
CA GLU A 227 -8.21 14.27 2.37
C GLU A 227 -9.41 14.85 1.65
N ILE A 228 -10.60 14.65 2.24
CA ILE A 228 -11.85 15.28 1.81
C ILE A 228 -12.46 16.05 2.99
N ALA A 229 -13.42 16.95 2.71
CA ALA A 229 -14.09 17.73 3.76
C ALA A 229 -14.73 16.83 4.83
N ARG A 230 -14.65 17.26 6.10
CA ARG A 230 -15.28 16.58 7.25
C ARG A 230 -16.79 16.76 7.26
#